data_AF-A0A524QXS3-F1
#
_entry.id   AF-A0A524QXS3-F1
#
_cell.length_a   1.000
_cell.length_b   1.000
_cell.length_c   1.000
_cell.angle_alpha   90.00
_cell.angle_beta   90.00
_cell.angle_gamma   90.00
#
_symmetry.space_group_name_H-M   'P 1'
#
loop_
_entity.id
_entity.type
_entity.pdbx_description
1 polymer ?
#
loop_
_entity_poly.entity_id
_entity_poly.type
_entity_poly.pdbx_seq_one_letter_code
_entity_poly.pdbx_strand_id
1 'polypeptide(L)'
;MDSIRNYYPLYQFIYAAFSYNQMPGSQAYMISKYNFYYVPTTYFDGGISTAIGGDSATSFYRPKIQAAGSRATHDLYLSVSLDYISSTELQIHYEVADRTFENQAPSVASSPTTDCVMISSSTSAAFTTQATDPDGDQLYYRWAFGNGDSSTWKGPYNSGDTCMVNYAYPVTGNYDVNVLTSDSWLTGTVWSSPLTVKVTDCECGDANGDAGVDISDAVFLISYIFSGGQTPGACACSGIGNALGDANGDSGVDISDAVYLISYIFSGGSFPHCP
;
A
#
# COMPACT_ATOMS: atom_id res chain seq x y z
N MET A 1 25.95 -12.61 42.64
CA MET A 1 25.53 -11.49 41.79
C MET A 1 24.42 -11.88 40.80
N ASP A 2 23.92 -13.13 40.79
CA ASP A 2 23.11 -13.64 39.66
C ASP A 2 21.63 -13.96 39.94
N SER A 3 21.15 -13.90 41.18
CA SER A 3 19.86 -14.52 41.51
C SER A 3 18.61 -13.75 41.04
N ILE A 4 18.68 -12.43 40.79
CA ILE A 4 17.51 -11.66 40.30
C ILE A 4 17.55 -11.50 38.78
N ARG A 5 18.73 -11.22 38.21
CA ARG A 5 18.91 -11.11 36.74
C ARG A 5 18.54 -12.40 36.02
N ASN A 6 18.86 -13.57 36.60
CA ASN A 6 18.52 -14.86 36.01
C ASN A 6 17.01 -15.14 35.95
N TYR A 7 16.20 -14.46 36.77
CA TYR A 7 14.73 -14.59 36.74
C TYR A 7 14.05 -13.50 35.89
N TYR A 8 14.74 -12.40 35.58
CA TYR A 8 14.16 -11.24 34.89
C TYR A 8 15.13 -10.65 33.83
N PRO A 9 15.47 -11.41 32.78
CA PRO A 9 16.52 -11.03 31.82
C PRO A 9 16.19 -9.83 30.93
N LEU A 10 14.91 -9.44 30.84
CA LEU A 10 14.43 -8.35 29.98
C LEU A 10 14.52 -6.95 30.61
N TYR A 11 14.84 -6.86 31.90
CA TYR A 11 14.92 -5.57 32.61
C TYR A 11 16.38 -5.12 32.76
N GLN A 12 16.66 -3.84 32.46
CA GLN A 12 17.95 -3.24 32.76
C GLN A 12 18.07 -2.97 34.26
N PHE A 13 19.00 -3.65 34.92
CA PHE A 13 19.34 -3.40 36.31
C PHE A 13 20.60 -2.51 36.39
N ILE A 14 20.48 -1.36 37.03
CA ILE A 14 21.63 -0.52 37.39
C ILE A 14 22.06 -0.93 38.80
N TYR A 15 23.29 -1.41 38.93
CA TYR A 15 23.86 -1.76 40.23
C TYR A 15 24.71 -0.61 40.75
N ALA A 16 24.39 -0.11 41.94
CA ALA A 16 25.25 0.83 42.65
C ALA A 16 26.17 0.05 43.60
N ALA A 17 27.48 0.16 43.38
CA ALA A 17 28.48 -0.36 44.32
C ALA A 17 28.95 0.79 45.22
N PHE A 18 28.95 0.56 46.54
CA PHE A 18 29.53 1.49 47.50
C PHE A 18 30.85 0.94 48.02
N SER A 19 31.88 1.78 47.96
CA SER A 19 33.20 1.53 48.56
C SER A 19 33.34 2.36 49.82
N TYR A 20 33.85 1.76 50.89
CA TYR A 20 34.13 2.44 52.15
C TYR A 20 35.54 2.06 52.62
N ASN A 21 36.15 2.90 53.45
CA ASN A 21 37.50 2.67 53.93
C ASN A 21 37.54 1.60 55.04
N GLN A 22 38.72 1.03 55.28
CA GLN A 22 38.91 -0.11 56.18
C GLN A 22 38.80 0.21 57.69
N MET A 23 38.26 1.37 58.06
CA MET A 23 38.17 1.77 59.46
C MET A 23 37.13 0.91 60.21
N PRO A 24 37.44 0.37 61.40
CA PRO A 24 36.47 -0.34 62.22
C PRO A 24 35.22 0.51 62.46
N GLY A 25 34.04 -0.04 62.16
CA GLY A 25 32.74 0.64 62.32
C GLY A 25 32.24 1.41 61.10
N SER A 26 33.04 1.58 60.03
CA SER A 26 32.59 2.19 58.77
C SER A 26 31.40 1.45 58.16
N GLN A 27 31.40 0.11 58.21
CA GLN A 27 30.27 -0.72 57.78
C GLN A 27 28.99 -0.44 58.58
N ALA A 28 29.09 -0.41 59.92
CA ALA A 28 27.95 -0.14 60.80
C ALA A 28 27.40 1.29 60.62
N TYR A 29 28.28 2.25 60.37
CA TYR A 29 27.90 3.62 60.01
C TYR A 29 27.11 3.66 58.70
N MET A 30 27.59 2.98 57.65
CA MET A 30 26.88 2.94 56.37
C MET A 30 25.50 2.26 56.50
N ILE A 31 25.42 1.15 57.25
CA ILE A 31 24.15 0.43 57.49
C ILE A 31 23.15 1.31 58.24
N SER A 32 23.58 1.97 59.32
CA SER A 32 22.70 2.81 60.15
C SER A 32 22.28 4.12 59.49
N LYS A 33 23.19 4.77 58.76
CA LYS A 33 22.93 6.08 58.15
C LYS A 33 22.00 6.01 56.95
N TYR A 34 22.07 4.93 56.18
CA TYR A 34 21.35 4.82 54.92
C TYR A 34 20.34 3.66 54.88
N ASN A 35 20.17 2.95 56.02
CA ASN A 35 19.12 1.95 56.24
C ASN A 35 19.10 0.82 55.18
N PHE A 36 20.28 0.28 54.85
CA PHE A 36 20.47 -0.64 53.73
C PHE A 36 20.05 -2.10 53.96
N TYR A 37 19.33 -2.41 55.04
CA TYR A 37 18.88 -3.78 55.35
C TYR A 37 18.01 -4.42 54.25
N TYR A 38 17.43 -3.62 53.35
CA TYR A 38 16.35 -4.04 52.46
C TYR A 38 16.55 -3.65 50.98
N VAL A 39 17.77 -3.58 50.47
CA VAL A 39 18.01 -3.48 49.02
C VAL A 39 19.16 -4.40 48.59
N PRO A 40 19.05 -5.09 47.43
CA PRO A 40 20.14 -5.90 46.91
C PRO A 40 21.35 -5.02 46.63
N THR A 41 22.43 -5.20 47.38
CA THR A 41 23.64 -4.37 47.28
C THR A 41 24.87 -5.26 47.26
N THR A 42 25.90 -4.92 46.49
CA THR A 42 27.20 -5.60 46.60
C THR A 42 28.19 -4.67 47.28
N TYR A 43 28.78 -5.10 48.40
CA TYR A 43 29.85 -4.37 49.07
C TYR A 43 31.21 -5.00 48.75
N PHE A 44 32.20 -4.13 48.56
CA PHE A 44 33.58 -4.51 48.28
C PHE A 44 34.45 -3.90 49.39
N ASP A 45 35.07 -4.72 50.22
CA ASP A 45 35.90 -4.26 51.37
C ASP A 45 37.38 -4.00 50.99
N GLY A 46 37.65 -3.77 49.70
CA GLY A 46 39.00 -3.65 49.17
C GLY A 46 39.65 -4.99 48.78
N GLY A 47 38.87 -6.06 48.64
CA GLY A 47 39.27 -7.29 47.95
C GLY A 47 39.48 -8.52 48.84
N ILE A 48 39.05 -8.49 50.10
CA ILE A 48 39.13 -9.63 51.03
C ILE A 48 37.80 -10.37 51.07
N SER A 49 36.67 -9.65 51.00
CA SER A 49 35.35 -10.24 50.95
C SER A 49 34.39 -9.47 50.04
N THR A 50 33.53 -10.21 49.36
CA THR A 50 32.35 -9.66 48.70
C THR A 50 31.13 -10.11 49.47
N ALA A 51 30.51 -9.18 50.20
CA ALA A 51 29.23 -9.40 50.83
C ALA A 51 28.13 -8.93 49.88
N ILE A 52 27.37 -9.87 49.33
CA ILE A 52 26.15 -9.58 48.59
C ILE A 52 25.05 -9.36 49.64
N GLY A 53 24.70 -8.11 49.87
CA GLY A 53 23.65 -7.68 50.78
C GLY A 53 22.26 -8.14 50.36
N GLY A 54 21.46 -8.44 51.39
CA GLY A 54 20.05 -8.82 51.32
C GLY A 54 19.88 -10.33 51.37
N ASP A 55 19.17 -10.81 52.40
CA ASP A 55 18.70 -12.19 52.53
C ASP A 55 18.20 -12.73 51.17
N SER A 56 18.39 -14.02 50.93
CA SER A 56 17.88 -14.78 49.78
C SER A 56 16.34 -14.71 49.60
N ALA A 57 15.66 -13.94 50.43
CA ALA A 57 14.25 -13.57 50.44
C ALA A 57 13.82 -12.77 49.18
N THR A 58 13.97 -13.41 48.01
CA THR A 58 13.33 -12.99 46.76
C THR A 58 11.81 -12.82 46.92
N SER A 59 11.21 -13.45 47.93
CA SER A 59 9.78 -13.37 48.28
C SER A 59 9.29 -11.96 48.59
N PHE A 60 10.14 -11.05 49.10
CA PHE A 60 9.72 -9.68 49.41
C PHE A 60 9.69 -8.77 48.16
N TYR A 61 10.66 -8.92 47.26
CA TYR A 61 10.77 -8.08 46.06
C TYR A 61 10.03 -8.64 44.85
N ARG A 62 9.89 -9.97 44.74
CA ARG A 62 9.24 -10.64 43.61
C ARG A 62 7.82 -10.12 43.37
N PRO A 63 6.93 -10.00 44.38
CA PRO A 63 5.60 -9.45 44.15
C PRO A 63 5.63 -7.98 43.72
N LYS A 64 6.59 -7.18 44.21
CA LYS A 64 6.71 -5.76 43.85
C LYS A 64 7.24 -5.56 42.43
N ILE A 65 8.22 -6.38 42.01
CA ILE A 65 8.77 -6.38 40.65
C ILE A 65 7.70 -6.90 39.67
N GLN A 66 6.98 -7.97 40.01
CA GLN A 66 5.84 -8.45 39.22
C GLN A 66 4.75 -7.40 39.14
N ALA A 67 4.33 -6.80 40.26
CA ALA A 67 3.33 -5.74 40.27
C ALA A 67 3.77 -4.44 39.55
N ALA A 68 5.07 -4.20 39.41
CA ALA A 68 5.61 -3.09 38.61
C ALA A 68 5.67 -3.45 37.12
N GLY A 69 6.11 -4.67 36.78
CA GLY A 69 6.18 -5.18 35.41
C GLY A 69 4.83 -5.55 34.79
N SER A 70 3.81 -5.80 35.61
CA SER A 70 2.42 -6.01 35.18
C SER A 70 1.62 -4.71 35.05
N ARG A 71 2.24 -3.54 35.30
CA ARG A 71 1.58 -2.26 35.01
C ARG A 71 1.57 -2.08 33.51
N ALA A 72 0.42 -1.71 32.96
CA ALA A 72 0.35 -1.29 31.58
C ALA A 72 1.17 0.00 31.42
N THR A 73 2.24 -0.09 30.63
CA THR A 73 2.99 1.07 30.16
C THR A 73 2.37 1.47 28.83
N HIS A 74 1.51 2.47 28.89
CA HIS A 74 0.81 2.99 27.74
C HIS A 74 1.66 4.04 27.03
N ASP A 75 1.75 3.95 25.71
CA ASP A 75 2.35 5.02 24.91
C ASP A 75 1.35 6.15 24.72
N LEU A 76 1.85 7.38 24.79
CA LEU A 76 1.04 8.58 24.62
C LEU A 76 1.01 8.94 23.13
N TYR A 77 -0.16 8.86 22.51
CA TYR A 77 -0.39 9.39 21.17
C TYR A 77 -0.90 10.82 21.26
N LEU A 78 -0.21 11.75 20.60
CA LEU A 78 -0.60 13.14 20.44
C LEU A 78 -0.57 13.49 18.95
N SER A 79 -1.73 13.80 18.39
CA SER A 79 -1.85 14.39 17.05
C SER A 79 -2.35 15.82 17.18
N VAL A 80 -1.73 16.73 16.42
CA VAL A 80 -2.16 18.14 16.33
C VAL A 80 -2.03 18.57 14.87
N SER A 81 -3.12 19.06 14.28
CA SER A 81 -3.12 19.69 12.96
C SER A 81 -3.84 21.04 13.01
N LEU A 82 -3.59 21.86 11.99
CA LEU A 82 -4.05 23.24 11.95
C LEU A 82 -4.54 23.59 10.55
N ASP A 83 -5.76 24.10 10.48
CA ASP A 83 -6.37 24.64 9.28
C ASP A 83 -6.43 26.17 9.37
N TYR A 84 -5.90 26.83 8.34
CA TYR A 84 -6.02 28.27 8.18
C TYR A 84 -7.31 28.59 7.42
N ILE A 85 -8.31 29.12 8.12
CA ILE A 85 -9.63 29.40 7.55
C ILE A 85 -9.67 30.83 6.99
N SER A 86 -9.15 31.80 7.75
CA SER A 86 -9.12 33.21 7.31
C SER A 86 -8.07 34.03 8.08
N SER A 87 -7.97 35.32 7.76
CA SER A 87 -7.07 36.26 8.43
C SER A 87 -7.38 36.48 9.92
N THR A 88 -8.53 36.01 10.40
CA THR A 88 -8.94 36.12 11.80
C THR A 88 -9.28 34.78 12.43
N GLU A 89 -9.19 33.67 11.69
CA GLU A 89 -9.68 32.37 12.14
C GLU A 89 -8.75 31.23 11.74
N LEU A 90 -8.39 30.44 12.75
CA LEU A 90 -7.63 29.20 12.66
C LEU A 90 -8.42 28.13 13.37
N GLN A 91 -8.46 26.93 12.79
CA GLN A 91 -9.03 25.76 13.44
C GLN A 91 -7.90 24.79 13.78
N ILE A 92 -7.89 24.32 15.02
CA ILE A 92 -6.91 23.35 15.52
C ILE A 92 -7.64 22.06 15.79
N HIS A 93 -7.16 20.98 15.18
CA HIS A 93 -7.60 19.63 15.49
C HIS A 93 -6.55 19.00 16.39
N TYR A 94 -6.98 18.38 17.48
CA TYR A 94 -6.08 17.63 18.34
C TYR A 94 -6.71 16.34 18.82
N GLU A 95 -5.86 15.33 19.01
CA GLU A 95 -6.23 14.07 19.64
C GLU A 95 -5.16 13.70 20.67
N VAL A 96 -5.60 13.36 21.88
CA VAL A 96 -4.75 12.77 22.92
C VAL A 96 -5.39 11.45 23.30
N ALA A 97 -4.68 10.36 23.06
CA ALA A 97 -5.20 9.04 23.35
C ALA A 97 -4.15 8.16 24.04
N ASP A 98 -4.63 7.39 25.00
CA ASP A 98 -3.93 6.23 25.51
C ASP A 98 -4.20 5.09 24.51
N ARG A 99 -3.24 4.86 23.62
CA ARG A 99 -3.33 3.88 22.54
C ARG A 99 -2.18 2.89 22.72
N THR A 100 -2.47 1.70 23.25
CA THR A 100 -1.71 0.50 22.86
C THR A 100 -2.11 0.17 21.42
N PHE A 101 -1.77 1.03 20.45
CA PHE A 101 -2.10 0.77 19.04
C PHE A 101 -1.08 -0.25 18.52
N GLU A 102 -1.48 -1.51 18.50
CA GLU A 102 -0.92 -2.40 17.49
C GLU A 102 -1.50 -1.94 16.15
N ASN A 103 -0.62 -1.42 15.27
CA ASN A 103 -0.98 -1.01 13.92
C ASN A 103 -1.74 -2.13 13.21
N GLN A 104 -2.95 -1.84 12.77
CA GLN A 104 -3.76 -2.71 11.95
C GLN A 104 -3.39 -2.46 10.49
N ALA A 105 -2.90 -3.51 9.83
CA ALA A 105 -2.58 -3.42 8.42
C ALA A 105 -3.79 -2.95 7.59
N PRO A 106 -3.55 -2.21 6.49
CA PRO A 106 -4.61 -1.76 5.62
C PRO A 106 -5.31 -2.93 4.93
N SER A 107 -6.53 -2.69 4.46
CA SER A 107 -7.24 -3.64 3.61
C SER A 107 -6.46 -3.89 2.32
N VAL A 108 -6.58 -5.10 1.76
CA VAL A 108 -6.18 -5.34 0.37
C VAL A 108 -6.95 -4.38 -0.54
N ALA A 109 -6.25 -3.79 -1.52
CA ALA A 109 -6.88 -2.96 -2.55
C ALA A 109 -8.06 -3.67 -3.22
N SER A 110 -9.10 -2.90 -3.55
CA SER A 110 -10.16 -3.35 -4.44
C SER A 110 -9.56 -3.77 -5.79
N SER A 111 -10.21 -4.72 -6.47
CA SER A 111 -9.85 -5.05 -7.86
C SER A 111 -9.73 -3.76 -8.68
N PRO A 112 -8.67 -3.60 -9.48
CA PRO A 112 -8.54 -2.45 -10.35
C PRO A 112 -9.76 -2.30 -11.25
N THR A 113 -10.08 -1.06 -11.57
CA THR A 113 -11.12 -0.73 -12.54
C THR A 113 -10.56 0.22 -13.57
N THR A 114 -11.17 0.21 -14.75
CA THR A 114 -10.87 1.09 -15.87
C THR A 114 -12.15 1.27 -16.66
N ASP A 115 -12.27 2.37 -17.40
CA ASP A 115 -13.46 2.64 -18.21
C ASP A 115 -13.66 1.60 -19.31
N CYS A 116 -12.58 0.98 -19.79
CA CYS A 116 -12.63 -0.03 -20.84
C CYS A 116 -11.47 -1.04 -20.73
N VAL A 117 -11.79 -2.32 -20.98
CA VAL A 117 -10.82 -3.43 -20.87
C VAL A 117 -10.17 -3.83 -22.21
N MET A 118 -10.55 -3.17 -23.30
CA MET A 118 -10.05 -3.39 -24.66
C MET A 118 -9.20 -2.19 -25.10
N ILE A 119 -7.90 -2.25 -24.83
CA ILE A 119 -6.98 -1.11 -24.95
C ILE A 119 -6.21 -1.18 -26.27
N SER A 120 -6.11 -0.06 -26.98
CA SER A 120 -5.23 0.02 -28.15
C SER A 120 -3.78 0.08 -27.71
N SER A 121 -2.89 -0.64 -28.40
CA SER A 121 -1.46 -0.59 -28.09
C SER A 121 -0.93 0.85 -28.13
N SER A 122 0.04 1.16 -27.28
CA SER A 122 0.64 2.49 -27.09
C SER A 122 -0.33 3.61 -26.67
N THR A 123 -1.61 3.30 -26.42
CA THR A 123 -2.59 4.26 -25.92
C THR A 123 -2.68 4.18 -24.41
N SER A 124 -2.70 5.34 -23.75
CA SER A 124 -2.78 5.42 -22.29
C SER A 124 -4.19 5.12 -21.79
N ALA A 125 -4.31 4.14 -20.90
CA ALA A 125 -5.53 3.82 -20.16
C ALA A 125 -5.41 4.25 -18.68
N ALA A 126 -6.49 4.76 -18.11
CA ALA A 126 -6.58 5.10 -16.70
C ALA A 126 -7.05 3.89 -15.89
N PHE A 127 -6.32 3.56 -14.84
CA PHE A 127 -6.65 2.52 -13.88
C PHE A 127 -6.87 3.13 -12.50
N THR A 128 -7.91 2.66 -11.80
CA THR A 128 -8.25 3.14 -10.46
C THR A 128 -8.46 2.01 -9.47
N THR A 129 -8.18 2.27 -8.20
CA THR A 129 -8.35 1.34 -7.08
C THR A 129 -8.53 2.14 -5.77
N GLN A 130 -9.03 1.47 -4.74
CA GLN A 130 -9.19 2.02 -3.39
C GLN A 130 -8.87 0.97 -2.33
N ALA A 131 -8.45 1.42 -1.16
CA ALA A 131 -8.30 0.64 0.06
C ALA A 131 -8.58 1.51 1.27
N THR A 132 -8.80 0.88 2.42
CA THR A 132 -9.03 1.56 3.70
C THR A 132 -8.09 1.01 4.77
N ASP A 133 -7.64 1.88 5.63
CA ASP A 133 -6.91 1.56 6.84
C ASP A 133 -7.80 1.73 8.09
N PRO A 134 -7.91 0.73 8.99
CA PRO A 134 -8.69 0.83 10.22
C PRO A 134 -8.22 1.92 11.19
N ASP A 135 -6.93 2.24 11.15
CA ASP A 135 -6.29 3.21 12.03
C ASP A 135 -6.34 4.63 11.43
N GLY A 136 -6.75 4.73 10.16
CA GLY A 136 -6.83 5.98 9.41
C GLY A 136 -5.48 6.40 8.82
N ASP A 137 -4.52 5.49 8.75
CA ASP A 137 -3.18 5.78 8.24
C ASP A 137 -3.19 6.13 6.74
N GLN A 138 -2.16 6.87 6.33
CA GLN A 138 -1.94 7.19 4.92
C GLN A 138 -1.52 5.94 4.16
N LEU A 139 -2.11 5.79 2.97
CA LEU A 139 -1.93 4.64 2.12
C LEU A 139 -1.02 4.92 0.93
N TYR A 140 -0.28 3.88 0.55
CA TYR A 140 0.56 3.83 -0.63
C TYR A 140 0.15 2.65 -1.50
N TYR A 141 0.14 2.86 -2.81
CA TYR A 141 -0.27 1.85 -3.78
C TYR A 141 0.87 1.53 -4.75
N ARG A 142 1.03 0.25 -5.07
CA ARG A 142 1.96 -0.20 -6.11
C ARG A 142 1.23 -1.08 -7.13
N TRP A 143 1.39 -0.75 -8.40
CA TRP A 143 0.71 -1.38 -9.50
C TRP A 143 1.63 -2.38 -10.21
N ALA A 144 1.09 -3.52 -10.60
CA ALA A 144 1.69 -4.44 -11.55
C ALA A 144 0.76 -4.56 -12.76
N PHE A 145 1.30 -4.37 -13.96
CA PHE A 145 0.50 -4.27 -15.18
C PHE A 145 0.39 -5.59 -15.96
N GLY A 146 0.93 -6.70 -15.43
CA GLY A 146 0.83 -8.03 -16.02
C GLY A 146 1.84 -8.34 -17.15
N ASN A 147 2.50 -7.32 -17.71
CA ASN A 147 3.54 -7.48 -18.74
C ASN A 147 4.98 -7.50 -18.19
N GLY A 148 5.13 -7.53 -16.86
CA GLY A 148 6.43 -7.42 -16.16
C GLY A 148 6.73 -6.00 -15.66
N ASP A 149 6.00 -4.99 -16.13
CA ASP A 149 6.15 -3.63 -15.63
C ASP A 149 5.41 -3.43 -14.30
N SER A 150 5.96 -2.54 -13.48
CA SER A 150 5.34 -2.13 -12.23
C SER A 150 5.56 -0.64 -11.98
N SER A 151 4.64 -0.02 -11.26
CA SER A 151 4.82 1.36 -10.82
C SER A 151 5.80 1.45 -9.65
N THR A 152 6.31 2.66 -9.42
CA THR A 152 6.76 3.05 -8.07
C THR A 152 5.56 3.09 -7.12
N TRP A 153 5.81 3.13 -5.82
CA TRP A 153 4.77 3.45 -4.84
C TRP A 153 4.14 4.81 -5.15
N LYS A 154 2.81 4.87 -5.10
CA LYS A 154 1.98 6.05 -5.29
C LYS A 154 1.35 6.43 -3.97
N GLY A 155 1.48 7.69 -3.57
CA GLY A 155 0.94 8.18 -2.30
C GLY A 155 1.83 9.28 -1.71
N PRO A 156 1.51 9.75 -0.50
CA PRO A 156 0.45 9.24 0.36
C PRO A 156 -0.97 9.61 -0.11
N TYR A 157 -1.95 8.76 0.21
CA TYR A 157 -3.39 8.96 0.02
C TYR A 157 -4.11 8.77 1.36
N ASN A 158 -5.21 9.48 1.61
CA ASN A 158 -6.00 9.19 2.81
C ASN A 158 -6.66 7.82 2.69
N SER A 159 -6.92 7.17 3.83
CA SER A 159 -7.74 5.96 3.90
C SER A 159 -9.09 6.18 3.18
N GLY A 160 -9.38 5.35 2.17
CA GLY A 160 -10.58 5.46 1.33
C GLY A 160 -10.45 6.37 0.10
N ASP A 161 -9.34 7.07 -0.13
CA ASP A 161 -9.14 7.85 -1.35
C ASP A 161 -8.84 6.94 -2.56
N THR A 162 -9.33 7.34 -3.73
CA THR A 162 -9.05 6.66 -5.00
C THR A 162 -7.64 6.95 -5.49
N CYS A 163 -6.83 5.91 -5.68
CA CYS A 163 -5.58 6.00 -6.42
C CYS A 163 -5.83 5.77 -7.91
N MET A 164 -5.36 6.69 -8.75
CA MET A 164 -5.43 6.59 -10.21
C MET A 164 -4.02 6.61 -10.83
N VAL A 165 -3.78 5.73 -11.80
CA VAL A 165 -2.58 5.74 -12.64
C VAL A 165 -2.95 5.62 -14.11
N ASN A 166 -2.13 6.25 -14.96
CA ASN A 166 -2.21 6.10 -16.41
C ASN A 166 -1.09 5.18 -16.88
N TYR A 167 -1.41 4.24 -17.76
CA TYR A 167 -0.43 3.31 -18.32
C TYR A 167 -0.77 2.94 -19.77
N ALA A 168 0.26 2.85 -20.61
CA ALA A 168 0.15 2.49 -22.02
C ALA A 168 0.96 1.22 -22.29
N TYR A 169 0.30 0.21 -22.86
CA TYR A 169 0.94 -1.07 -23.14
C TYR A 169 1.73 -1.02 -24.45
N PRO A 170 3.03 -1.37 -24.46
CA PRO A 170 3.85 -1.28 -25.66
C PRO A 170 3.62 -2.43 -26.65
N VAL A 171 2.98 -3.52 -26.21
CA VAL A 171 2.79 -4.74 -26.99
C VAL A 171 1.36 -5.25 -26.77
N THR A 172 0.80 -5.89 -27.80
CA THR A 172 -0.52 -6.54 -27.74
C THR A 172 -0.49 -7.80 -26.88
N GLY A 173 -1.62 -8.14 -26.27
CA GLY A 173 -1.72 -9.30 -25.38
C GLY A 173 -2.84 -9.17 -24.35
N ASN A 174 -3.03 -10.23 -23.55
CA ASN A 174 -3.91 -10.17 -22.38
C ASN A 174 -3.04 -9.97 -21.14
N TYR A 175 -3.42 -9.01 -20.30
CA TYR A 175 -2.65 -8.62 -19.12
C TYR A 175 -3.54 -8.54 -17.88
N ASP A 176 -3.05 -9.10 -16.78
CA ASP A 176 -3.69 -9.00 -15.48
C ASP A 176 -3.08 -7.84 -14.69
N VAL A 177 -3.91 -6.83 -14.40
CA VAL A 177 -3.54 -5.68 -13.59
C VAL A 177 -3.86 -5.96 -12.14
N ASN A 178 -2.86 -5.81 -11.26
CA ASN A 178 -2.98 -6.03 -9.83
C ASN A 178 -2.41 -4.84 -9.05
N VAL A 179 -2.90 -4.68 -7.81
CA VAL A 179 -2.44 -3.61 -6.91
C VAL A 179 -2.05 -4.19 -5.55
N LEU A 180 -0.97 -3.65 -4.99
CA LEU A 180 -0.55 -3.83 -3.62
C LEU A 180 -0.83 -2.53 -2.84
N THR A 181 -1.29 -2.64 -1.60
CA THR A 181 -1.49 -1.48 -0.70
C THR A 181 -0.50 -1.55 0.47
N SER A 182 -0.09 -0.43 1.02
CA SER A 182 0.77 -0.35 2.20
C SER A 182 0.45 0.88 3.03
N ASP A 183 0.69 0.80 4.34
CA ASP A 183 0.77 1.96 5.24
C ASP A 183 2.27 2.33 5.47
N SER A 184 2.57 3.13 6.51
CA SER A 184 3.94 3.52 6.87
C SER A 184 4.72 2.48 7.69
N TRP A 185 4.04 1.42 8.16
CA TRP A 185 4.55 0.40 9.08
C TRP A 185 4.71 -0.97 8.43
N LEU A 186 3.97 -1.20 7.35
CA LEU A 186 3.96 -2.37 6.49
C LEU A 186 4.71 -2.06 5.20
N THR A 187 5.30 -3.09 4.58
CA THR A 187 5.95 -2.97 3.26
C THR A 187 4.99 -3.31 2.10
N GLY A 188 3.78 -3.74 2.42
CA GLY A 188 2.74 -4.13 1.46
C GLY A 188 1.82 -5.27 1.93
N THR A 189 0.57 -5.25 1.48
CA THR A 189 -0.41 -6.34 1.59
C THR A 189 -0.09 -7.46 0.59
N VAL A 190 -0.99 -8.44 0.46
CA VAL A 190 -1.05 -9.29 -0.74
C VAL A 190 -1.59 -8.52 -1.95
N TRP A 191 -1.37 -9.04 -3.16
CA TRP A 191 -1.94 -8.50 -4.40
C TRP A 191 -3.47 -8.60 -4.39
N SER A 192 -4.14 -7.57 -4.92
CA SER A 192 -5.58 -7.57 -5.20
C SER A 192 -5.98 -8.66 -6.18
N SER A 193 -7.27 -8.98 -6.27
CA SER A 193 -7.79 -9.73 -7.40
C SER A 193 -7.52 -8.97 -8.72
N PRO A 194 -7.17 -9.66 -9.81
CA PRO A 194 -6.75 -9.03 -11.04
C PRO A 194 -7.90 -8.40 -11.81
N LEU A 195 -7.59 -7.38 -12.60
CA LEU A 195 -8.38 -6.92 -13.73
C LEU A 195 -7.68 -7.38 -15.02
N THR A 196 -8.33 -8.25 -15.80
CA THR A 196 -7.79 -8.66 -17.09
C THR A 196 -8.17 -7.64 -18.17
N VAL A 197 -7.16 -7.10 -18.85
CA VAL A 197 -7.32 -6.24 -20.04
C VAL A 197 -6.75 -6.93 -21.27
N LYS A 198 -7.38 -6.71 -22.43
CA LYS A 198 -6.89 -7.15 -23.74
C LYS A 198 -6.37 -5.93 -24.49
N VAL A 199 -5.09 -5.97 -24.81
CA VAL A 199 -4.40 -4.96 -25.62
C VAL A 199 -4.30 -5.48 -27.04
N THR A 200 -4.73 -4.68 -28.00
CA THR A 200 -4.69 -5.03 -29.43
C THR A 200 -4.29 -3.81 -30.26
N ASP A 201 -3.79 -4.04 -31.47
CA ASP A 201 -3.65 -2.97 -32.45
C ASP A 201 -5.04 -2.73 -33.03
N CYS A 202 -5.46 -1.47 -33.03
CA CYS A 202 -6.78 -1.07 -33.48
C CYS A 202 -6.57 -0.16 -34.68
N GLU A 203 -6.77 -0.70 -35.88
CA GLU A 203 -6.62 0.05 -37.12
C GLU A 203 -7.98 0.43 -37.68
N CYS A 204 -8.07 1.62 -38.26
CA CYS A 204 -9.27 2.05 -38.95
C CYS A 204 -9.62 1.06 -40.07
N GLY A 205 -10.89 0.65 -40.12
CA GLY A 205 -11.34 -0.36 -41.06
C GLY A 205 -11.26 -1.81 -40.54
N ASP A 206 -10.64 -2.07 -39.39
CA ASP A 206 -10.71 -3.37 -38.69
C ASP A 206 -12.06 -3.45 -37.94
N ALA A 207 -13.12 -3.69 -38.71
CA ALA A 207 -14.48 -3.71 -38.19
C ALA A 207 -14.75 -4.92 -37.29
N ASN A 208 -14.06 -6.04 -37.54
CA ASN A 208 -14.27 -7.29 -36.83
C ASN A 208 -13.37 -7.44 -35.57
N GLY A 209 -12.34 -6.61 -35.43
CA GLY A 209 -11.40 -6.55 -34.31
C GLY A 209 -10.34 -7.67 -34.30
N ASP A 210 -9.95 -8.19 -35.47
CA ASP A 210 -8.98 -9.27 -35.63
C ASP A 210 -7.55 -8.79 -35.92
N ALA A 211 -7.32 -7.48 -35.86
CA ALA A 211 -6.04 -6.80 -36.11
C ALA A 211 -5.59 -6.85 -37.58
N GLY A 212 -6.52 -7.07 -38.52
CA GLY A 212 -6.33 -6.91 -39.95
C GLY A 212 -7.36 -5.96 -40.55
N VAL A 213 -7.01 -5.34 -41.68
CA VAL A 213 -7.97 -4.64 -42.54
C VAL A 213 -8.10 -5.44 -43.84
N ASP A 214 -9.11 -6.30 -43.91
CA ASP A 214 -9.34 -7.19 -45.03
C ASP A 214 -10.84 -7.38 -45.40
N ILE A 215 -11.11 -8.32 -46.32
CA ILE A 215 -12.46 -8.52 -46.85
C ILE A 215 -13.45 -9.01 -45.79
N SER A 216 -12.96 -9.65 -44.72
CA SER A 216 -13.79 -10.09 -43.61
C SER A 216 -14.38 -8.91 -42.83
N ASP A 217 -13.71 -7.75 -42.79
CA ASP A 217 -14.24 -6.52 -42.20
C ASP A 217 -15.42 -5.96 -42.98
N ALA A 218 -15.30 -5.91 -44.31
CA ALA A 218 -16.41 -5.49 -45.16
C ALA A 218 -17.62 -6.44 -45.03
N VAL A 219 -17.36 -7.75 -44.94
CA VAL A 219 -18.43 -8.75 -44.69
C VAL A 219 -19.04 -8.56 -43.30
N PHE A 220 -18.23 -8.26 -42.29
CA PHE A 220 -18.69 -7.99 -40.93
C PHE A 220 -19.61 -6.76 -40.89
N LEU A 221 -19.23 -5.65 -41.53
CA LEU A 221 -20.06 -4.45 -41.65
C LEU A 221 -21.39 -4.74 -42.34
N ILE A 222 -21.37 -5.46 -43.47
CA ILE A 222 -22.61 -5.84 -44.18
C ILE A 222 -23.52 -6.68 -43.26
N SER A 223 -22.96 -7.63 -42.50
CA SER A 223 -23.71 -8.42 -41.53
C SER A 223 -24.30 -7.56 -40.41
N TYR A 224 -23.52 -6.64 -39.84
CA TYR A 224 -23.97 -5.70 -38.83
C TYR A 224 -25.13 -4.83 -39.32
N ILE A 225 -24.97 -4.20 -40.49
CA ILE A 225 -25.93 -3.26 -41.09
C ILE A 225 -27.26 -3.95 -41.43
N PHE A 226 -27.21 -5.12 -42.05
CA PHE A 226 -28.42 -5.77 -42.58
C PHE A 226 -29.03 -6.85 -41.68
N SER A 227 -28.24 -7.41 -40.76
CA SER A 227 -28.66 -8.56 -39.95
C SER A 227 -28.63 -8.28 -38.44
N GLY A 228 -28.26 -7.06 -38.02
CA GLY A 228 -28.20 -6.69 -36.60
C GLY A 228 -27.12 -7.47 -35.84
N GLY A 229 -25.97 -7.69 -36.49
CA GLY A 229 -24.80 -8.34 -35.92
C GLY A 229 -24.17 -7.59 -34.74
N GLN A 230 -23.02 -8.07 -34.27
CA GLN A 230 -22.24 -7.36 -33.24
C GLN A 230 -21.84 -5.97 -33.74
N THR A 231 -21.84 -4.97 -32.85
CA THR A 231 -21.39 -3.62 -33.15
C THR A 231 -19.91 -3.63 -33.54
N PRO A 232 -19.52 -3.03 -34.69
CA PRO A 232 -18.14 -2.88 -35.09
C PRO A 232 -17.34 -2.08 -34.07
N GLY A 233 -16.04 -2.37 -33.94
CA GLY A 233 -15.15 -1.53 -33.13
C GLY A 233 -15.02 -1.94 -31.66
N ALA A 234 -14.72 -3.22 -31.39
CA ALA A 234 -14.45 -3.72 -30.05
C ALA A 234 -13.24 -3.05 -29.32
N CYS A 235 -12.53 -2.13 -29.97
CA CYS A 235 -11.45 -1.30 -29.42
C CYS A 235 -11.96 -0.02 -28.74
N ALA A 236 -12.70 -0.16 -27.64
CA ALA A 236 -13.41 0.97 -27.04
C ALA A 236 -12.52 2.04 -26.35
N CYS A 237 -11.24 1.77 -26.05
CA CYS A 237 -10.42 2.67 -25.22
C CYS A 237 -9.65 3.75 -25.98
N SER A 238 -9.52 3.67 -27.31
CA SER A 238 -8.78 4.69 -28.10
C SER A 238 -9.64 5.90 -28.48
N GLY A 239 -10.87 6.00 -27.96
CA GLY A 239 -11.82 7.04 -28.37
C GLY A 239 -12.41 6.79 -29.78
N ILE A 240 -11.97 5.73 -30.48
CA ILE A 240 -12.39 5.39 -31.84
C ILE A 240 -13.68 4.57 -31.86
N GLY A 241 -14.27 4.17 -30.72
CA GLY A 241 -15.61 3.56 -30.61
C GLY A 241 -16.06 2.66 -31.79
N ASN A 242 -17.30 2.89 -32.27
CA ASN A 242 -17.80 2.28 -33.51
C ASN A 242 -17.05 2.75 -34.77
N ALA A 243 -16.18 3.75 -34.66
CA ALA A 243 -15.52 4.39 -35.77
C ALA A 243 -14.43 3.51 -36.41
N LEU A 244 -14.04 2.37 -35.82
CA LEU A 244 -13.32 1.34 -36.60
C LEU A 244 -14.16 0.82 -37.79
N GLY A 245 -15.48 0.83 -37.66
CA GLY A 245 -16.40 0.51 -38.75
C GLY A 245 -16.75 1.69 -39.65
N ASP A 246 -16.39 2.91 -39.27
CA ASP A 246 -16.49 4.15 -40.07
C ASP A 246 -15.20 4.28 -40.90
N ALA A 247 -15.07 3.42 -41.90
CA ALA A 247 -13.85 3.31 -42.70
C ALA A 247 -13.61 4.56 -43.57
N ASN A 248 -14.67 5.31 -43.87
CA ASN A 248 -14.62 6.49 -44.71
C ASN A 248 -14.51 7.82 -43.91
N GLY A 249 -14.64 7.78 -42.58
CA GLY A 249 -14.48 8.90 -41.66
C GLY A 249 -15.65 9.89 -41.64
N ASP A 250 -16.84 9.50 -42.09
CA ASP A 250 -18.01 10.38 -42.22
C ASP A 250 -18.89 10.47 -40.97
N SER A 251 -18.45 9.87 -39.86
CA SER A 251 -19.14 9.76 -38.57
C SER A 251 -20.38 8.84 -38.58
N GLY A 252 -20.58 8.08 -39.66
CA GLY A 252 -21.56 7.02 -39.80
C GLY A 252 -20.90 5.64 -39.86
N VAL A 253 -21.67 4.60 -39.54
CA VAL A 253 -21.29 3.22 -39.89
C VAL A 253 -22.40 2.66 -40.76
N ASP A 254 -22.18 2.68 -42.07
CA ASP A 254 -23.16 2.29 -43.07
C ASP A 254 -22.54 1.56 -44.27
N ILE A 255 -23.34 1.35 -45.32
CA ILE A 255 -22.92 0.56 -46.48
C ILE A 255 -21.78 1.23 -47.26
N SER A 256 -21.63 2.54 -47.15
CA SER A 256 -20.54 3.27 -47.80
C SER A 256 -19.18 2.92 -47.20
N ASP A 257 -19.11 2.55 -45.92
CA ASP A 257 -17.88 2.05 -45.28
C ASP A 257 -17.45 0.70 -45.84
N ALA A 258 -18.39 -0.23 -46.00
CA ALA A 258 -18.11 -1.52 -46.62
C ALA A 258 -17.63 -1.35 -48.07
N VAL A 259 -18.24 -0.42 -48.83
CA VAL A 259 -17.78 -0.09 -50.19
C VAL A 259 -16.40 0.55 -50.18
N TYR A 260 -16.11 1.41 -49.19
CA TYR A 260 -14.80 2.04 -49.01
C TYR A 260 -13.71 0.99 -48.77
N LEU A 261 -13.94 0.05 -47.85
CA LEU A 261 -13.03 -1.07 -47.58
C LEU A 261 -12.79 -1.91 -48.83
N ILE A 262 -13.84 -2.29 -49.57
CA ILE A 262 -13.69 -3.05 -50.82
C ILE A 262 -12.84 -2.28 -51.84
N SER A 263 -13.02 -0.96 -51.96
CA SER A 263 -12.22 -0.12 -52.84
C SER A 263 -10.76 -0.03 -52.41
N TYR A 264 -10.50 0.11 -51.12
CA TYR A 264 -9.15 0.09 -50.55
C TYR A 264 -8.46 -1.25 -50.84
N ILE A 265 -9.11 -2.37 -50.49
CA ILE A 265 -8.56 -3.72 -50.59
C ILE A 265 -8.28 -4.14 -52.03
N PHE A 266 -9.19 -3.87 -52.97
CA PHE A 266 -9.12 -4.42 -54.34
C PHE A 266 -8.76 -3.41 -55.42
N SER A 267 -8.96 -2.11 -55.18
CA SER A 267 -8.86 -1.07 -56.22
C SER A 267 -7.78 -0.03 -55.95
N GLY A 268 -6.98 -0.20 -54.88
CA GLY A 268 -5.93 0.75 -54.51
C GLY A 268 -6.48 2.09 -54.00
N GLY A 269 -7.66 2.07 -53.36
CA GLY A 269 -8.22 3.22 -52.67
C GLY A 269 -7.32 3.74 -51.55
N SER A 270 -7.68 4.88 -50.96
CA SER A 270 -6.98 5.44 -49.81
C SER A 270 -7.13 4.54 -48.58
N PHE A 271 -6.12 4.57 -47.70
CA PHE A 271 -6.16 3.87 -46.42
C PHE A 271 -7.36 4.35 -45.57
N PRO A 272 -8.09 3.46 -44.86
CA PRO A 272 -9.23 3.86 -44.05
C PRO A 272 -8.84 4.83 -42.94
N HIS A 273 -9.77 5.70 -42.58
CA HIS A 273 -9.52 6.72 -41.56
C HIS A 273 -10.77 6.93 -40.73
N CYS A 274 -10.59 6.96 -39.41
CA CYS A 274 -11.64 7.18 -38.44
C CYS A 274 -11.52 8.60 -37.86
N PRO A 275 -12.63 9.21 -37.41
CA PRO A 275 -12.63 10.48 -36.65
C PRO A 275 -11.86 10.45 -35.33
#